data_AF-A0A5C6YSZ3-F1
#
_entry.id   AF-A0A5C6YSZ3-F1
#
_cell.length_a   1.000
_cell.length_b   1.000
_cell.length_c   1.000
_cell.angle_alpha   90.00
_cell.angle_beta   90.00
_cell.angle_gamma   90.00
#
_symmetry.space_group_name_H-M   'P 1'
#
loop_
_entity.id
_entity.type
_entity.pdbx_description
1 polymer ?
#
loop_
_entity_poly.entity_id
_entity_poly.type
_entity_poly.pdbx_seq_one_letter_code
_entity_poly.pdbx_strand_id
1 'polypeptide(L)'
;MKTELNFGNVLLALFITTISLMGCSSLNTQKTESTELKSFKIVVEKTHNGIKMQSYDGSAWIDLSFNINKYQPMPINQYGMTDLNKITSTKDSQLADYLFTITKTEDGIELKGFKGTSWTSLSFMLTENGKQAIDQFGMTTLN
;
A
#
# COMPACT_ATOMS: atom_id res chain seq x y z
N MET A 1 -62.89 -50.51 7.13
CA MET A 1 -62.27 -49.28 6.60
C MET A 1 -63.29 -48.15 6.64
N LYS A 2 -63.18 -47.24 7.61
CA LYS A 2 -63.69 -45.87 7.58
C LYS A 2 -62.84 -45.06 8.56
N THR A 3 -62.07 -44.13 8.04
CA THR A 3 -61.29 -43.15 8.79
C THR A 3 -62.03 -41.84 8.66
N GLU A 4 -62.36 -41.19 9.78
CA GLU A 4 -62.63 -39.76 9.78
C GLU A 4 -61.88 -39.11 10.93
N LEU A 5 -61.16 -38.05 10.59
CA LEU A 5 -60.36 -37.22 11.47
C LEU A 5 -60.95 -35.82 11.34
N ASN A 6 -61.42 -35.23 12.45
CA ASN A 6 -61.81 -33.83 12.47
C ASN A 6 -61.66 -33.25 13.88
N PHE A 7 -60.52 -32.62 14.14
CA PHE A 7 -60.33 -31.75 15.31
C PHE A 7 -59.96 -30.36 14.78
N GLY A 8 -60.99 -29.68 14.31
CA GLY A 8 -60.94 -28.25 14.09
C GLY A 8 -60.66 -27.54 15.40
N ASN A 9 -59.60 -26.73 15.37
CA ASN A 9 -59.41 -25.49 16.11
C ASN A 9 -59.86 -25.46 17.57
N VAL A 10 -58.88 -25.32 18.46
CA VAL A 10 -58.86 -24.49 19.68
C VAL A 10 -58.06 -25.25 20.76
N LEU A 11 -56.76 -25.03 20.74
CA LEU A 11 -55.76 -25.16 21.80
C LEU A 11 -54.44 -25.17 21.01
N LEU A 12 -53.53 -24.21 21.08
CA LEU A 12 -53.08 -23.43 22.20
C LEU A 12 -52.19 -22.32 21.59
N ALA A 13 -52.81 -21.28 21.05
CA ALA A 13 -52.07 -20.11 20.56
C ALA A 13 -51.61 -19.29 21.76
N LEU A 14 -50.42 -19.56 22.29
CA LEU A 14 -49.65 -18.66 23.17
C LEU A 14 -48.32 -19.32 23.56
N PHE A 15 -47.25 -19.09 22.81
CA PHE A 15 -45.90 -19.08 23.38
C PHE A 15 -45.09 -17.92 22.80
N ILE A 16 -45.24 -16.82 23.54
CA ILE A 16 -44.39 -15.65 23.77
C ILE A 16 -43.02 -15.66 23.06
N THR A 17 -42.89 -14.71 22.15
CA THR A 17 -41.64 -14.10 21.68
C THR A 17 -40.87 -13.44 22.83
N THR A 18 -39.57 -13.71 22.96
CA THR A 18 -38.45 -12.73 23.00
C THR A 18 -37.20 -13.41 23.58
N ILE A 19 -36.28 -13.82 22.71
CA ILE A 19 -34.90 -14.15 23.13
C ILE A 19 -34.10 -12.85 23.02
N SER A 20 -33.89 -12.18 24.14
CA SER A 20 -33.00 -11.03 24.26
C SER A 20 -31.56 -11.53 24.25
N LEU A 21 -30.90 -11.55 23.10
CA LEU A 21 -29.45 -11.69 23.02
C LEU A 21 -28.78 -10.39 23.49
N MET A 22 -28.58 -10.28 24.80
CA MET A 22 -27.73 -9.24 25.39
C MET A 22 -26.27 -9.68 25.27
N GLY A 23 -25.70 -9.51 24.08
CA GLY A 23 -24.26 -9.62 23.86
C GLY A 23 -23.60 -8.28 24.14
N CYS A 24 -23.07 -8.09 25.35
CA CYS A 24 -22.06 -7.05 25.56
C CYS A 24 -20.75 -7.57 24.96
N SER A 25 -20.52 -7.35 23.66
CA SER A 25 -19.16 -7.34 23.16
C SER A 25 -18.48 -6.11 23.77
N SER A 26 -17.49 -6.35 24.64
CA SER A 26 -16.49 -5.32 24.88
C SER A 26 -15.87 -5.00 23.53
N LEU A 27 -16.21 -3.82 23.00
CA LEU A 27 -15.46 -3.22 21.92
C LEU A 27 -14.06 -2.97 22.49
N ASN A 28 -13.19 -3.97 22.34
CA ASN A 28 -11.78 -3.73 22.30
C ASN A 28 -11.58 -2.79 21.11
N THR A 29 -11.64 -1.48 21.39
CA THR A 29 -11.06 -0.47 20.51
C THR A 29 -9.57 -0.73 20.57
N GLN A 30 -9.13 -1.76 19.85
CA GLN A 30 -7.76 -1.84 19.42
C GLN A 30 -7.58 -0.54 18.66
N LYS A 31 -6.78 0.37 19.21
CA LYS A 31 -6.24 1.49 18.46
C LYS A 31 -5.41 0.85 17.35
N THR A 32 -6.08 0.41 16.28
CA THR A 32 -5.47 0.40 14.96
C THR A 32 -5.11 1.85 14.76
N GLU A 33 -3.87 2.18 15.09
CA GLU A 33 -3.21 3.23 14.32
C GLU A 33 -3.40 2.75 12.89
N SER A 34 -4.42 3.28 12.21
CA SER A 34 -4.45 3.24 10.77
C SER A 34 -3.11 3.87 10.41
N THR A 35 -2.16 3.05 9.98
CA THR A 35 -0.86 3.52 9.53
C THR A 35 -1.16 4.26 8.24
N GLU A 36 -1.66 5.48 8.38
CA GLU A 36 -2.01 6.34 7.29
C GLU A 36 -0.74 6.46 6.45
N LEU A 37 -0.85 6.09 5.18
CA LEU A 37 0.28 6.18 4.28
C LEU A 37 0.62 7.65 4.15
N LYS A 38 1.78 8.01 4.67
CA LYS A 38 2.30 9.34 4.50
C LYS A 38 2.60 9.57 3.03
N SER A 39 2.25 10.78 2.57
CA SER A 39 2.37 11.13 1.16
C SER A 39 3.83 11.36 0.77
N PHE A 40 4.19 10.95 -0.44
CA PHE A 40 5.44 11.33 -1.10
C PHE A 40 5.18 11.57 -2.58
N LYS A 41 6.06 12.33 -3.23
CA LYS A 41 6.03 12.50 -4.70
C LYS A 41 7.44 12.45 -5.25
N ILE A 42 7.71 11.47 -6.10
CA ILE A 42 9.02 11.27 -6.72
C ILE A 42 8.86 11.20 -8.23
N VAL A 43 9.71 11.90 -8.97
CA VAL A 43 9.83 11.78 -10.43
C VAL A 43 11.05 10.94 -10.75
N VAL A 44 10.85 9.85 -11.48
CA VAL A 44 11.90 8.99 -12.02
C VAL A 44 12.17 9.39 -13.47
N GLU A 45 13.43 9.65 -13.79
CA GLU A 45 13.90 10.02 -15.12
C GLU A 45 14.96 9.03 -15.60
N LYS A 46 14.80 8.53 -16.82
CA LYS A 46 15.83 7.73 -17.48
C LYS A 46 16.87 8.65 -18.08
N THR A 47 18.14 8.38 -17.79
CA THR A 47 19.28 9.09 -18.37
C THR A 47 20.12 8.12 -19.22
N HIS A 48 21.11 8.66 -19.93
CA HIS A 48 22.00 7.88 -20.79
C HIS A 48 22.69 6.73 -20.05
N ASN A 49 23.15 6.99 -18.82
CA ASN A 49 23.98 6.07 -18.05
C ASN A 49 23.25 5.44 -16.85
N GLY A 50 22.03 5.88 -16.54
CA GLY A 50 21.38 5.46 -15.30
C GLY A 50 20.01 6.09 -15.07
N ILE A 51 19.70 6.33 -13.80
CA ILE A 51 18.45 6.92 -13.36
C ILE A 51 18.74 8.20 -12.59
N LYS A 52 17.94 9.23 -12.86
CA LYS A 52 17.79 10.41 -12.00
C LYS A 52 16.44 10.34 -11.30
N MET A 53 16.40 10.67 -10.02
CA MET A 53 15.16 10.78 -9.24
C MET A 53 15.10 12.16 -8.60
N GLN A 54 13.93 12.78 -8.65
CA GLN A 54 13.68 14.05 -7.98
C GLN A 54 12.52 13.89 -7.01
N SER A 55 12.74 14.18 -5.73
CA SER A 55 11.67 14.20 -4.74
C SER A 55 11.10 15.62 -4.60
N TYR A 56 9.78 15.70 -4.60
CA TYR A 56 9.03 16.93 -4.36
C TYR A 56 8.42 16.94 -2.95
N ASP A 57 8.22 15.77 -2.35
CA ASP A 57 7.66 15.61 -1.01
C ASP A 57 8.00 14.24 -0.41
N GLY A 58 8.02 14.16 0.92
CA GLY A 58 8.17 12.91 1.67
C GLY A 58 9.60 12.39 1.83
N SER A 59 10.61 13.10 1.32
CA SER A 59 12.03 12.71 1.36
C SER A 59 12.92 13.81 1.96
N ALA A 60 14.02 13.41 2.58
CA ALA A 60 15.08 14.32 3.06
C ALA A 60 16.05 14.75 1.94
N TRP A 61 15.89 14.21 0.73
CA TRP A 61 16.70 14.49 -0.44
C TRP A 61 15.84 15.11 -1.53
N ILE A 62 16.42 16.00 -2.34
CA ILE A 62 15.74 16.64 -3.48
C ILE A 62 16.09 15.90 -4.78
N ASP A 63 17.37 15.60 -5.00
CA ASP A 63 17.85 14.90 -6.19
C ASP A 63 18.69 13.67 -5.81
N LEU A 64 18.49 12.58 -6.53
CA LEU A 64 19.40 11.43 -6.59
C LEU A 64 19.73 11.14 -8.05
N SER A 65 20.97 10.76 -8.31
CA SER A 65 21.40 10.29 -9.62
C SER A 65 22.41 9.19 -9.46
N PHE A 66 22.20 8.08 -10.15
CA PHE A 66 23.07 6.92 -10.06
C PHE A 66 22.99 6.05 -11.31
N ASN A 67 24.08 5.34 -11.57
CA ASN A 67 24.12 4.30 -12.59
C ASN A 67 23.53 3.01 -12.00
N ILE A 68 22.75 2.30 -12.81
CA ILE A 68 22.16 1.02 -12.42
C ILE A 68 22.36 0.00 -13.54
N ASN A 69 22.91 -1.15 -13.18
CA ASN A 69 23.04 -2.26 -14.12
C ASN A 69 21.67 -2.94 -14.31
N LYS A 70 21.50 -3.62 -15.46
CA LYS A 70 20.30 -4.42 -15.69
C LYS A 70 20.17 -5.49 -14.60
N TYR A 71 18.95 -5.71 -14.13
CA TYR A 71 18.57 -6.73 -13.15
C TYR A 71 19.26 -6.61 -11.78
N GLN A 72 19.85 -5.46 -11.47
CA GLN A 72 20.39 -5.18 -10.14
C GLN A 72 19.47 -4.18 -9.43
N PRO A 73 18.66 -4.62 -8.44
CA PRO A 73 17.78 -3.73 -7.70
C PRO A 73 18.57 -2.75 -6.83
N MET A 74 18.21 -1.46 -6.90
CA MET A 74 18.72 -0.42 -6.01
C MET A 74 17.64 -0.04 -4.99
N PRO A 75 17.83 -0.29 -3.69
CA PRO A 75 16.87 0.11 -2.66
C PRO A 75 16.95 1.61 -2.38
N ILE A 76 15.79 2.26 -2.29
CA ILE A 76 15.61 3.69 -2.05
C ILE A 76 14.61 3.89 -0.91
N ASN A 77 14.93 4.78 0.02
CA ASN A 77 14.02 5.23 1.08
C ASN A 77 13.99 6.77 1.18
N GLN A 78 13.30 7.30 2.19
CA GLN A 78 13.17 8.73 2.45
C GLN A 78 14.51 9.45 2.69
N TYR A 79 15.59 8.72 3.00
CA TYR A 79 16.93 9.27 3.22
C TYR A 79 17.89 9.04 2.04
N GLY A 80 17.45 8.32 0.99
CA GLY A 80 18.20 8.14 -0.25
C GLY A 80 18.42 6.67 -0.60
N MET A 81 19.57 6.38 -1.24
CA MET A 81 20.02 5.00 -1.48
C MET A 81 20.31 4.30 -0.15
N THR A 82 19.85 3.06 -0.01
CA THR A 82 19.93 2.29 1.25
C THR A 82 20.10 0.80 0.99
N ASP A 83 20.29 0.04 2.06
CA ASP A 83 20.15 -1.43 2.04
C ASP A 83 18.73 -1.83 2.44
N LEU A 84 18.23 -2.93 1.87
CA LEU A 84 16.89 -3.48 2.19
C LEU A 84 16.71 -3.81 3.67
N ASN A 85 17.78 -4.29 4.32
CA ASN A 85 17.74 -4.74 5.71
C ASN A 85 18.11 -3.64 6.72
N LYS A 86 18.35 -2.40 6.24
CA LYS A 86 18.76 -1.30 7.11
C LYS A 86 17.56 -0.81 7.90
N ILE A 87 17.51 -1.17 9.18
CA ILE A 87 16.51 -0.67 10.12
C ILE A 87 16.86 0.78 10.46
N THR A 88 16.05 1.73 10.01
CA THR A 88 16.11 3.11 10.49
C THR A 88 15.42 3.18 11.86
N SER A 89 16.22 3.26 12.93
CA SER A 89 15.72 3.34 14.30
C SER A 89 15.04 4.69 14.61
N THR A 90 15.36 5.74 13.86
CA THR A 90 14.79 7.08 14.02
C THR A 90 13.80 7.38 12.90
N LYS A 91 12.53 7.50 13.27
CA LYS A 91 11.47 7.98 12.37
C LYS A 91 11.34 9.49 12.51
N ASP A 92 11.52 10.20 11.40
CA ASP A 92 11.14 11.60 11.31
C ASP A 92 9.64 11.69 11.01
N SER A 93 8.90 12.43 11.84
CA SER A 93 7.45 12.62 11.64
C SER A 93 7.13 13.35 10.34
N GLN A 94 8.05 14.15 9.79
CA GLN A 94 7.86 14.93 8.56
C GLN A 94 8.12 14.13 7.28
N LEU A 95 8.75 12.95 7.36
CA LEU A 95 9.09 12.13 6.20
C LEU A 95 8.11 10.96 6.01
N ALA A 96 7.98 10.50 4.76
CA ALA A 96 6.95 9.54 4.36
C ALA A 96 7.22 8.07 4.75
N ASP A 97 8.41 7.77 5.29
CA ASP A 97 8.81 6.45 5.80
C ASP A 97 8.55 5.28 4.83
N TYR A 98 8.98 5.45 3.57
CA TYR A 98 8.84 4.46 2.49
C TYR A 98 10.13 3.65 2.26
N LEU A 99 9.98 2.47 1.64
CA LEU A 99 11.08 1.67 1.12
C LEU A 99 10.62 0.96 -0.15
N PHE A 100 11.33 1.17 -1.25
CA PHE A 100 11.13 0.44 -2.49
C PHE A 100 12.47 0.17 -3.18
N THR A 101 12.51 -0.77 -4.12
CA THR A 101 13.66 -0.93 -5.02
C THR A 101 13.31 -0.45 -6.41
N ILE A 102 14.28 0.11 -7.12
CA ILE A 102 14.20 0.36 -8.56
C ILE A 102 15.13 -0.59 -9.31
N THR A 103 14.66 -1.19 -10.39
CA THR A 103 15.41 -2.13 -11.22
C THR A 103 15.23 -1.80 -12.69
N LYS A 104 16.32 -1.77 -13.45
CA LYS A 104 16.27 -1.74 -14.91
C LYS A 104 16.09 -3.16 -15.44
N THR A 105 15.08 -3.40 -16.26
CA THR A 105 14.78 -4.70 -16.89
C THR A 105 15.01 -4.62 -18.41
N GLU A 106 14.80 -5.72 -19.13
CA GLU A 106 14.68 -5.69 -20.60
C GLU A 106 13.52 -4.79 -21.05
N ASP A 107 12.38 -4.86 -20.34
CA ASP A 107 11.13 -4.22 -20.73
C ASP A 107 10.95 -2.80 -20.17
N GLY A 108 11.91 -2.27 -19.41
CA GLY A 108 11.86 -0.91 -18.87
C GLY A 108 12.37 -0.79 -17.43
N ILE A 109 11.56 -0.17 -16.58
CA ILE A 109 11.85 0.05 -15.16
C ILE A 109 10.78 -0.67 -14.35
N GLU A 110 11.23 -1.43 -13.34
CA GLU A 110 10.39 -2.05 -12.32
C GLU A 110 10.69 -1.40 -10.96
N LEU A 111 9.64 -1.04 -10.23
CA LEU A 111 9.69 -0.64 -8.83
C LEU A 111 9.02 -1.70 -7.98
N LYS A 112 9.66 -2.15 -6.90
CA LYS A 112 9.03 -3.07 -5.93
C LYS A 112 8.90 -2.41 -4.57
N GLY A 113 7.68 -2.34 -4.05
CA GLY A 113 7.35 -1.70 -2.78
C GLY A 113 7.51 -2.66 -1.61
N PHE A 114 8.16 -2.21 -0.54
CA PHE A 114 8.36 -2.98 0.70
C PHE A 114 7.71 -2.29 1.91
N LYS A 115 7.63 -0.96 1.89
CA LYS A 115 7.05 -0.15 2.97
C LYS A 115 6.57 1.19 2.45
N GLY A 116 5.49 1.72 3.04
CA GLY A 116 4.99 3.08 2.74
C GLY A 116 4.37 3.21 1.35
N THR A 117 4.05 2.09 0.69
CA THR A 117 3.43 2.03 -0.63
C THR A 117 2.19 1.15 -0.57
N SER A 118 1.12 1.53 -1.27
CA SER A 118 -0.07 0.70 -1.48
C SER A 118 0.13 -0.35 -2.57
N TRP A 119 1.18 -0.20 -3.37
CA TRP A 119 1.54 -1.09 -4.46
C TRP A 119 2.69 -2.02 -4.06
N THR A 120 2.64 -3.24 -4.58
CA THR A 120 3.71 -4.24 -4.47
C THR A 120 4.73 -4.12 -5.60
N SER A 121 4.26 -3.80 -6.80
CA SER A 121 5.11 -3.53 -7.97
C SER A 121 4.48 -2.50 -8.89
N LEU A 122 5.32 -1.69 -9.53
CA LEU A 122 4.99 -0.82 -10.66
C LEU A 122 5.99 -1.08 -11.78
N SER A 123 5.51 -1.17 -13.01
CA SER A 123 6.36 -1.35 -14.19
C SER A 123 5.97 -0.38 -15.27
N PHE A 124 6.96 0.29 -15.87
CA PHE A 124 6.73 1.26 -16.93
C PHE A 124 7.96 1.39 -17.84
N MET A 125 7.70 1.85 -19.07
CA MET A 125 8.72 2.15 -20.06
C MET A 125 9.07 3.63 -20.06
N LEU A 126 10.36 3.94 -20.15
CA LEU A 126 10.84 5.30 -20.41
C LEU A 126 11.76 5.31 -21.65
N THR A 127 11.45 6.22 -22.56
CA THR A 127 12.40 6.66 -23.59
C THR A 127 13.56 7.42 -22.94
N GLU A 128 14.61 7.69 -23.71
CA GLU A 128 15.74 8.51 -23.24
C GLU A 128 15.23 9.89 -22.75
N ASN A 129 15.64 10.30 -21.54
CA ASN A 129 15.16 11.50 -20.83
C ASN A 129 13.64 11.50 -20.52
N GLY A 130 12.96 10.37 -20.72
CA GLY A 130 11.57 10.17 -20.33
C GLY A 130 11.41 10.21 -18.82
N LYS A 131 10.23 10.63 -18.36
CA LYS A 131 9.91 10.81 -16.93
C LYS A 131 8.61 10.12 -16.54
N GLN A 132 8.56 9.60 -15.33
CA GLN A 132 7.35 9.07 -14.69
C GLN A 132 7.31 9.54 -13.24
N ALA A 133 6.19 10.15 -12.82
CA ALA A 133 5.96 10.44 -11.41
C ALA A 133 5.34 9.25 -10.70
N ILE A 134 5.68 9.08 -9.43
CA ILE A 134 5.13 8.06 -8.54
C ILE A 134 4.81 8.67 -7.17
N ASP A 135 3.83 8.07 -6.50
CA ASP A 135 3.45 8.37 -5.13
C ASP A 135 3.15 7.07 -4.36
N GLN A 136 2.63 7.20 -3.14
CA GLN A 136 2.27 6.07 -2.27
C GLN A 136 1.17 5.18 -2.86
N PHE A 137 0.40 5.66 -3.84
CA PHE A 137 -0.72 4.95 -4.45
C PHE A 137 -0.38 4.37 -5.83
N GLY A 138 0.61 4.91 -6.54
CA GLY A 138 1.09 4.32 -7.79
C GLY A 138 1.81 5.30 -8.71
N MET A 139 1.62 5.10 -10.02
CA MET A 139 2.06 6.04 -11.04
C MET A 139 1.09 7.23 -11.09
N THR A 140 1.64 8.44 -11.19
CA THR A 140 0.87 9.69 -11.27
C THR A 140 1.36 10.57 -12.42
N THR A 141 0.65 11.66 -12.68
CA THR A 141 1.05 12.68 -13.66
C THR A 141 2.19 13.56 -13.13
N LEU A 142 2.96 14.17 -14.02
CA LEU A 142 4.07 15.06 -13.63
C LEU A 142 3.60 16.38 -12.98
N ASN A 143 2.32 16.76 -13.19
CA ASN A 143 1.72 18.01 -12.72
C ASN A 143 1.61 18.08 -11.21
#